data_AF-J0QNA4-F1
#
_entry.id   AF-J0QNA4-F1
#
_cell.length_a   1.000
_cell.length_b   1.000
_cell.length_c   1.000
_cell.angle_alpha   90.00
_cell.angle_beta   90.00
_cell.angle_gamma   90.00
#
_symmetry.space_group_name_H-M   'P 1'
#
loop_
_entity.id
_entity.type
_entity.pdbx_description
1 polymer ?
#
loop_
_entity_poly.entity_id
_entity_poly.type
_entity_poly.pdbx_seq_one_letter_code
_entity_poly.pdbx_strand_id
1 'polypeptide(L)' 'MDIHYEIIRMFCMLIIISPIIATFFKILSGLSWKLSIMLALSSIIMFFISDFLRRYFGLV' A
#
# COMPACT_ATOMS: atom_id res chain seq x y z
N MET A 1 -10.29 -5.88 19.10
CA MET A 1 -8.87 -5.78 18.72
C MET A 1 -8.44 -4.34 18.95
N ASP A 2 -7.24 -4.12 19.48
CA ASP A 2 -6.75 -2.77 19.76
C ASP A 2 -6.46 -2.05 18.44
N ILE A 3 -7.10 -0.88 18.23
CA ILE A 3 -6.95 -0.09 17.00
C ILE A 3 -5.48 0.33 16.80
N HIS A 4 -4.76 0.60 17.89
CA HIS A 4 -3.34 0.93 17.84
C HIS A 4 -2.52 -0.25 17.31
N TYR A 5 -2.83 -1.47 17.74
CA TYR A 5 -2.15 -2.68 17.27
C TYR A 5 -2.42 -2.93 15.77
N GLU A 6 -3.65 -2.73 15.30
CA GLU A 6 -3.96 -2.90 13.88
C GLU A 6 -3.25 -1.87 13.00
N ILE A 7 -3.18 -0.60 13.43
CA ILE A 7 -2.45 0.45 12.71
C ILE A 7 -0.97 0.12 12.62
N ILE A 8 -0.34 -0.30 13.73
CA ILE A 8 1.08 -0.69 13.75
C ILE A 8 1.33 -1.88 12.83
N ARG A 9 0.48 -2.92 12.91
CA ARG A 9 0.58 -4.11 12.05
C ARG A 9 0.48 -3.75 10.57
N MET A 10 -0.48 -2.89 10.22
CA MET A 10 -0.66 -2.37 8.87
C MET A 10 0.55 -1.59 8.37
N PHE A 11 1.10 -0.71 9.21
CA PHE A 11 2.28 0.08 8.88
C PHE A 11 3.52 -0.79 8.62
N CYS A 12 3.73 -1.84 9.45
CA CYS A 12 4.79 -2.82 9.23
C CYS A 12 4.64 -3.58 7.90
N MET A 13 3.43 -4.00 7.54
CA MET A 13 3.17 -4.62 6.23
C MET A 13 3.49 -3.68 5.08
N LEU A 14 3.17 -2.38 5.23
CA LEU A 14 3.39 -1.34 4.24
C LEU A 14 4.88 -1.16 3.90
N ILE A 15 5.73 -1.14 4.93
CA ILE A 15 7.19 -1.02 4.79
C ILE A 15 7.75 -2.21 4.00
N ILE A 16 7.21 -3.41 4.19
CA ILE A 16 7.68 -4.63 3.52
C ILE A 16 7.18 -4.68 2.06
N ILE A 17 5.91 -4.36 1.83
CA ILE A 17 5.25 -4.50 0.53
C ILE A 17 5.66 -3.39 -0.45
N SER A 18 5.90 -2.18 0.04
CA SER A 18 6.29 -1.02 -0.79
C SER A 18 7.49 -1.27 -1.71
N PRO A 19 8.66 -1.73 -1.22
CA PRO A 19 9.82 -1.98 -2.09
C PRO A 19 9.58 -3.13 -3.07
N ILE A 20 8.79 -4.13 -2.70
CA ILE A 20 8.42 -5.25 -3.58
C ILE A 20 7.62 -4.72 -4.77
N ILE A 21 6.54 -3.97 -4.49
CA ILE A 21 5.68 -3.39 -5.52
C ILE A 21 6.46 -2.42 -6.41
N ALA A 22 7.29 -1.53 -5.82
CA ALA A 22 8.11 -0.59 -6.58
C ALA A 22 9.09 -1.29 -7.53
N THR A 23 9.67 -2.42 -7.10
CA THR A 23 10.57 -3.23 -7.92
C THR A 23 9.81 -3.94 -9.04
N PHE A 24 8.62 -4.49 -8.77
CA PHE A 24 7.73 -5.04 -9.80
C PHE A 24 7.36 -4.00 -10.85
N PHE A 25 6.94 -2.80 -10.44
CA PHE A 25 6.66 -1.70 -11.36
C PHE A 25 7.88 -1.34 -12.19
N LYS A 26 9.06 -1.24 -11.57
CA LYS A 26 10.30 -0.91 -12.28
C LYS A 26 10.64 -1.94 -13.37
N ILE A 27 10.52 -3.23 -13.05
CA ILE A 27 10.82 -4.34 -13.96
C ILE A 27 9.80 -4.40 -15.11
N LEU A 28 8.51 -4.28 -14.81
CA LEU A 28 7.43 -4.46 -15.80
C LEU A 28 7.24 -3.26 -16.74
N SER A 29 7.42 -2.04 -16.22
CA SER A 29 7.06 -0.82 -16.96
C SER A 29 8.26 -0.10 -17.58
N GLY A 30 9.49 -0.47 -17.23
CA GLY A 30 10.71 0.23 -17.66
C GLY A 30 10.81 1.68 -17.16
N LEU A 31 9.87 2.14 -16.32
CA LEU A 31 9.77 3.53 -15.85
C LEU A 31 10.98 3.93 -15.01
N SER A 32 11.20 5.24 -14.84
CA SER A 32 12.22 5.73 -13.92
C SER A 32 11.94 5.25 -12.48
N TRP A 33 12.99 5.11 -11.67
CA TRP A 33 12.84 4.70 -10.27
C TRP A 33 11.91 5.63 -9.50
N LYS A 34 12.02 6.94 -9.75
CA LYS A 34 11.17 7.98 -9.16
C LYS A 34 9.68 7.73 -9.47
N LEU A 35 9.35 7.45 -10.72
CA LEU A 35 7.96 7.25 -11.13
C LEU A 35 7.40 5.91 -10.62
N SER A 36 8.24 4.87 -10.60
CA SER A 36 7.86 3.54 -10.09
C SER A 36 7.54 3.58 -8.59
N ILE A 37 8.35 4.31 -7.80
CA ILE A 37 8.10 4.51 -6.37
C ILE A 37 6.83 5.35 -6.15
N MET A 38 6.62 6.39 -6.96
CA MET A 38 5.44 7.25 -6.85
C MET A 38 4.14 6.49 -7.15
N LEU A 39 4.15 5.63 -8.18
CA LEU A 39 3.03 4.75 -8.52
C LEU A 39 2.80 3.67 -7.45
N ALA A 40 3.86 3.05 -6.93
CA ALA A 40 3.76 2.07 -5.86
C ALA A 40 3.10 2.68 -4.62
N LEU A 41 3.59 3.84 -4.14
CA LEU A 41 3.01 4.56 -3.00
C LEU A 41 1.55 4.94 -3.26
N SER A 42 1.22 5.44 -4.44
CA SER A 42 -0.16 5.79 -4.81
C SER A 42 -1.09 4.57 -4.78
N SER A 43 -0.65 3.42 -5.31
CA SER A 43 -1.45 2.19 -5.29
C SER A 43 -1.69 1.69 -3.87
N ILE A 44 -0.68 1.80 -3.00
CA ILE A 44 -0.79 1.34 -1.61
C ILE A 44 -1.74 2.27 -0.83
N ILE A 45 -1.66 3.59 -1.03
CA ILE A 45 -2.60 4.53 -0.42
C ILE A 45 -4.04 4.20 -0.85
N MET A 46 -4.30 3.94 -2.13
CA MET A 46 -5.63 3.53 -2.59
C MET A 46 -6.10 2.22 -1.96
N PHE A 47 -5.21 1.24 -1.82
CA PHE A 47 -5.53 -0.02 -1.14
C PHE A 47 -5.94 0.22 0.31
N PHE A 48 -5.21 1.07 1.03
CA PHE A 48 -5.51 1.45 2.40
C PHE A 48 -6.85 2.17 2.54
N ILE A 49 -7.11 3.16 1.68
CA ILE A 49 -8.39 3.87 1.66
C ILE A 49 -9.52 2.87 1.42
N SER A 50 -9.34 1.92 0.50
CA SER A 50 -10.35 0.90 0.19
C SER A 50 -10.59 -0.06 1.36
N ASP A 51 -9.53 -0.55 2.00
CA ASP A 51 -9.64 -1.43 3.19
C ASP A 51 -10.30 -0.69 4.37
N PHE A 52 -9.93 0.57 4.60
CA PHE A 52 -10.56 1.42 5.61
C PHE A 52 -12.04 1.64 5.29
N LEU A 53 -12.39 1.99 4.04
CA LEU A 53 -13.77 2.18 3.63
C LEU A 53 -14.60 0.90 3.88
N ARG A 54 -14.07 -0.27 3.51
CA ARG A 54 -14.74 -1.55 3.71
C ARG A 54 -14.96 -1.88 5.19
N ARG A 55 -13.94 -1.70 6.02
CA ARG A 55 -14.00 -2.00 7.46
C ARG A 55 -14.93 -1.07 8.23
N TYR A 56 -14.92 0.22 7.91
CA TYR A 56 -15.66 1.22 8.69
C TYR A 56 -17.05 1.55 8.11
N PHE A 57 -17.23 1.46 6.79
CA PHE A 57 -18.53 1.72 6.14
C PHE A 57 -19.29 0.44 5.77
N GLY A 58 -18.74 -0.75 6.04
CA GLY A 58 -19.44 -2.02 5.82
C GLY A 58 -19.78 -2.30 4.35
N LEU A 59 -19.08 -1.65 3.41
CA LEU A 59 -19.20 -1.92 1.98
C LEU A 59 -18.59 -3.30 1.70
N VAL A 60 -19.41 -4.34 1.85
CA VAL A 60 -19.12 -5.72 1.42
C VAL A 60 -19.15 -5.80 -0.09
#